data_AF-A0A6G8CPI7-F1
#
_entry.id   AF-A0A6G8CPI7-F1
#
_cell.length_a   1.000
_cell.length_b   1.000
_cell.length_c   1.000
_cell.angle_alpha   90.00
_cell.angle_beta   90.00
_cell.angle_gamma   90.00
#
_symmetry.space_group_name_H-M   'P 1'
#
loop_
_entity.id
_entity.type
_entity.pdbx_description
1 polymer ?
#
loop_
_entity_poly.entity_id
_entity_poly.type
_entity_poly.pdbx_seq_one_letter_code
_entity_poly.pdbx_strand_id
1 'polypeptide(L)'
;MKYKLLVSLLGVSFVAGVHAENQVVGHATKELAIKAAGLEKFATPQNEDIFNSISKNLNIVKEAVGDGYGGTWVEYDENYIAHQIVAVSGDGVGMVKSIQTENPISVVEVRYTYKELEVMREKIYDLFQSLALPGQLSVVNSIALDEQNNALRVRGNEENLDFIRIQLEKNGFDTSAIFIEKGGRAKLFGQLFGGTKIGASQDDSTPTMFLCTNGFNALADGYLTVSITAGHCNSKHFPTFTTAFFNNGGTAQGTSIKGVKIGGFIGNEFAAPSGTVGMDATMFANVNGTHSQYPQILTSPPSVANVLPLASIVQNTMNCHSGATSGWNCGVQLSTSVLRNINDLKPTVKFYLAESTACGAQGDSGGPVVDYTNHALGIYVGVDGPADNTCGEVIGGGGSAPNSLYQPLAPYLALYTQTKLLTN
;
A
#
# COMPACT_ATOMS: atom_id res chain seq x y z
N MET A 1 62.26 -16.49 -11.61
CA MET A 1 62.04 -17.82 -12.22
C MET A 1 60.56 -17.95 -12.54
N LYS A 2 60.26 -18.30 -13.79
CA LYS A 2 58.92 -18.53 -14.33
C LYS A 2 58.56 -19.99 -14.07
N TYR A 3 57.34 -20.27 -13.62
CA TYR A 3 56.69 -21.53 -13.97
C TYR A 3 55.26 -21.27 -14.45
N LYS A 4 54.96 -21.91 -15.57
CA LYS A 4 53.80 -21.77 -16.44
C LYS A 4 53.17 -23.17 -16.51
N LEU A 5 51.84 -23.21 -16.47
CA LEU A 5 50.92 -24.26 -16.94
C LEU A 5 50.99 -25.68 -16.32
N LEU A 6 49.84 -26.17 -15.82
CA LEU A 6 49.01 -27.06 -16.65
C LEU A 6 47.53 -27.01 -16.25
N VAL A 7 46.69 -27.04 -17.27
CA VAL A 7 45.23 -27.05 -17.27
C VAL A 7 44.73 -28.49 -17.03
N SER A 8 43.67 -28.65 -16.24
CA SER A 8 42.80 -29.82 -16.29
C SER A 8 41.36 -29.38 -15.99
N LEU A 9 40.51 -29.63 -16.98
CA LEU A 9 39.09 -29.34 -17.08
C LEU A 9 38.22 -30.15 -16.10
N LEU A 10 36.97 -29.67 -15.94
CA LEU A 10 35.74 -30.32 -15.47
C LEU A 10 35.37 -30.15 -13.99
N GLY A 11 34.29 -29.40 -13.79
CA GLY A 11 33.59 -29.27 -12.51
C GLY A 11 32.66 -28.06 -12.51
N VAL A 12 31.72 -28.00 -13.44
CA VAL A 12 30.58 -27.06 -13.35
C VAL A 12 29.80 -27.42 -12.09
N SER A 13 29.87 -26.58 -11.07
CA SER A 13 28.92 -26.56 -9.97
C SER A 13 28.18 -25.23 -10.03
N PHE A 14 26.95 -25.28 -10.54
CA PHE A 14 25.96 -24.24 -10.36
C PHE A 14 25.72 -24.09 -8.84
N VAL A 15 26.26 -23.04 -8.24
CA VAL A 15 25.74 -22.56 -6.96
C VAL A 15 24.49 -21.77 -7.31
N ALA A 16 23.34 -22.39 -7.10
CA ALA A 16 22.06 -21.72 -7.10
C ALA A 16 22.14 -20.58 -6.08
N GLY A 17 22.14 -19.34 -6.57
CA GLY A 17 21.92 -18.17 -5.75
C GLY A 17 20.53 -18.27 -5.15
N VAL A 18 20.44 -18.73 -3.91
CA VAL A 18 19.24 -18.63 -3.10
C VAL A 18 19.04 -17.13 -2.89
N HIS A 19 18.12 -16.54 -3.65
CA HIS A 19 17.51 -15.27 -3.28
C HIS A 19 16.89 -15.49 -1.91
N ALA A 20 17.54 -15.00 -0.87
CA ALA A 20 16.94 -14.89 0.45
C ALA A 20 15.70 -14.02 0.30
N GLU A 21 14.53 -14.64 0.28
CA GLU A 21 13.27 -13.95 0.52
C GLU A 21 13.40 -13.27 1.88
N ASN A 22 13.42 -11.94 1.88
CA ASN A 22 13.25 -11.15 3.09
C ASN A 22 11.83 -11.44 3.61
N GLN A 23 11.69 -12.49 4.41
CA GLN A 23 10.49 -12.71 5.19
C GLN A 23 10.29 -11.50 6.10
N VAL A 24 9.15 -10.83 5.95
CA VAL A 24 8.76 -9.73 6.83
C VAL A 24 8.45 -10.34 8.20
N VAL A 25 9.36 -10.18 9.15
CA VAL A 25 9.19 -10.66 10.52
C VAL A 25 8.46 -9.58 11.32
N GLY A 26 7.25 -9.89 11.80
CA GLY A 26 6.57 -9.05 12.79
C GLY A 26 7.26 -9.17 14.15
N HIS A 27 7.42 -8.05 14.86
CA HIS A 27 8.02 -8.01 16.19
C HIS A 27 6.97 -7.64 17.24
N ALA A 28 6.81 -8.47 18.28
CA ALA A 28 5.79 -8.27 19.32
C ALA A 28 6.10 -7.12 20.28
N THR A 29 7.36 -6.66 20.36
CA THR A 29 7.78 -5.54 21.22
C THR A 29 8.79 -4.64 20.53
N LYS A 30 8.95 -3.41 21.04
CA LYS A 30 9.95 -2.43 20.58
C LYS A 30 11.37 -2.98 20.69
N GLU A 31 11.68 -3.68 21.79
CA GLU A 31 13.00 -4.23 22.08
C GLU A 31 13.37 -5.34 21.10
N LEU A 32 12.39 -6.18 20.75
CA LEU A 32 12.57 -7.22 19.73
C LEU A 32 12.83 -6.61 18.35
N ALA A 33 12.14 -5.51 18.00
CA ALA A 33 12.37 -4.81 16.76
C ALA A 33 13.77 -4.15 16.71
N ILE A 34 14.19 -3.48 17.79
CA ILE A 34 15.53 -2.87 17.92
C ILE A 34 16.62 -3.93 17.76
N LYS A 35 16.48 -5.06 18.46
CA LYS A 35 17.43 -6.17 18.40
C LYS A 35 17.48 -6.82 17.01
N ALA A 36 16.33 -7.01 16.37
CA ALA A 36 16.27 -7.56 15.02
C ALA A 36 16.91 -6.63 13.99
N ALA A 37 16.84 -5.31 14.22
CA ALA A 37 17.52 -4.31 13.40
C ALA A 37 19.02 -4.17 13.70
N GLY A 38 19.56 -4.88 14.71
CA GLY A 38 20.96 -4.76 15.13
C GLY A 38 21.28 -3.40 15.77
N LEU A 39 20.27 -2.73 16.34
CA LEU A 39 20.37 -1.37 16.90
C LEU A 39 20.51 -1.35 18.43
N GLU A 40 20.58 -2.50 19.08
CA GLU A 40 20.63 -2.62 20.55
C GLU A 40 21.81 -1.86 21.18
N LYS A 41 22.94 -1.78 20.47
CA LYS A 41 24.14 -1.06 20.91
C LYS A 41 23.96 0.46 20.97
N PHE A 42 22.98 1.00 20.24
CA PHE A 42 22.66 2.44 20.25
C PHE A 42 21.54 2.78 21.25
N ALA A 43 20.73 1.80 21.65
CA ALA A 43 19.58 1.97 22.54
C ALA A 43 19.98 1.91 24.02
N THR A 44 20.84 2.83 24.46
CA THR A 44 21.30 2.92 25.85
C THR A 44 20.58 4.06 26.60
N PRO A 45 20.41 3.99 27.93
CA PRO A 45 19.85 5.08 28.72
C PRO A 45 20.60 6.41 28.53
N GLN A 46 21.93 6.34 28.41
CA GLN A 46 22.76 7.52 28.17
C GLN A 46 22.43 8.21 26.83
N ASN A 47 22.25 7.44 25.75
CA ASN A 47 21.88 8.00 24.45
C ASN A 47 20.45 8.56 24.47
N GLU A 48 19.54 7.92 25.20
CA GLU A 48 18.18 8.42 25.41
C GLU A 48 18.17 9.78 26.14
N ASP A 49 19.00 9.95 27.17
CA ASP A 49 19.17 11.24 27.86
C ASP A 49 19.68 12.33 26.91
N ILE A 50 20.63 12.00 26.03
CA ILE A 50 21.13 12.92 24.99
C ILE A 50 20.00 13.28 24.03
N PHE A 51 19.27 12.32 23.49
CA PHE A 51 18.16 12.57 22.55
C PHE A 51 17.07 13.44 23.16
N ASN A 52 16.74 13.21 24.43
CA ASN A 52 15.75 14.02 25.14
C ASN A 52 16.19 15.49 25.31
N SER A 53 17.50 15.75 25.38
CA SER A 53 18.04 17.11 25.47
C SER A 53 18.17 17.84 24.13
N ILE A 54 18.22 17.13 22.99
CA ILE A 54 18.51 17.71 21.67
C ILE A 54 17.54 18.84 21.33
N SER A 55 16.23 18.63 21.49
CA SER A 55 15.23 19.63 21.14
C SER A 55 15.38 20.91 21.96
N LYS A 56 15.73 20.79 23.25
CA LYS A 56 15.96 21.95 24.12
C LYS A 56 17.24 22.68 23.74
N ASN A 57 18.35 21.94 23.57
CA ASN A 57 19.63 22.51 23.14
C ASN A 57 19.48 23.23 21.80
N LEU A 58 18.74 22.62 20.86
CA LEU A 58 18.53 23.18 19.53
C LEU A 58 17.81 24.52 19.56
N ASN A 59 16.80 24.70 20.43
CA ASN A 59 16.10 25.97 20.57
C ASN A 59 17.05 27.06 21.08
N ILE A 60 17.83 26.77 22.13
CA ILE A 60 18.80 27.72 22.69
C ILE A 60 19.85 28.10 21.63
N VAL A 61 20.36 27.12 20.89
CA VAL A 61 21.33 27.36 19.82
C VAL A 61 20.73 28.23 18.72
N LYS A 62 19.53 27.90 18.22
CA LYS A 62 18.86 28.68 17.16
C LYS A 62 18.57 30.11 17.60
N GLU A 63 18.19 30.33 18.85
CA GLU A 63 18.02 31.67 19.42
C GLU A 63 19.34 32.46 19.45
N ALA A 64 20.45 31.79 19.78
CA ALA A 64 21.75 32.44 19.88
C ALA A 64 22.39 32.78 18.52
N VAL A 65 22.31 31.86 17.54
CA VAL A 65 23.00 32.04 16.24
C VAL A 65 22.11 32.58 15.14
N GLY A 66 20.78 32.55 15.32
CA GLY A 66 19.80 33.02 14.36
C GLY A 66 19.99 32.41 12.97
N ASP A 67 20.10 33.28 11.96
CA ASP A 67 20.29 32.88 10.56
C ASP A 67 21.63 32.15 10.32
N GLY A 68 22.59 32.20 11.24
CA GLY A 68 23.86 31.47 11.15
C GLY A 68 23.76 29.96 11.40
N TYR A 69 22.58 29.44 11.73
CA TYR A 69 22.35 28.01 11.96
C TYR A 69 22.51 27.20 10.65
N GLY A 70 23.35 26.17 10.68
CA GLY A 70 23.71 25.32 9.53
C GLY A 70 23.15 23.91 9.56
N GLY A 71 22.62 23.44 10.70
CA GLY A 71 22.07 22.09 10.86
C GLY A 71 22.43 21.44 12.20
N THR A 72 21.83 20.29 12.50
CA THR A 72 22.10 19.45 13.66
C THR A 72 21.91 17.98 13.34
N TRP A 73 22.79 17.13 13.85
CA TRP A 73 22.67 15.68 13.74
C TRP A 73 23.31 15.01 14.95
N VAL A 74 23.27 13.67 14.96
CA VAL A 74 23.92 12.85 15.98
C VAL A 74 25.04 12.07 15.32
N GLU A 75 26.22 12.10 15.93
CA GLU A 75 27.30 11.17 15.64
C GLU A 75 27.49 10.20 16.80
N TYR A 76 28.09 9.06 16.52
CA TYR A 76 28.42 8.06 17.54
C TYR A 76 29.91 7.85 17.57
N ASP A 77 30.48 7.77 18.78
CA ASP A 77 31.88 7.40 18.94
C ASP A 77 32.10 5.88 18.82
N GLU A 78 33.35 5.45 19.00
CA GLU A 78 33.74 4.02 18.94
C GLU A 78 33.03 3.15 19.97
N ASN A 79 32.48 3.74 21.04
CA ASN A 79 31.72 3.07 22.09
C ASN A 79 30.19 3.19 21.90
N TYR A 80 29.73 3.70 20.75
CA TYR A 80 28.31 3.92 20.44
C TYR A 80 27.63 4.95 21.34
N ILE A 81 28.38 5.85 21.95
CA ILE A 81 27.81 6.98 22.69
C ILE A 81 27.47 8.08 21.69
N ALA A 82 26.25 8.59 21.78
CA ALA A 82 25.75 9.66 20.94
C ALA A 82 26.41 11.01 21.30
N HIS A 83 26.66 11.83 20.28
CA HIS A 83 27.15 13.19 20.41
C HIS A 83 26.30 14.09 19.53
N GLN A 84 25.69 15.12 20.12
CA GLN A 84 24.95 16.12 19.35
C GLN A 84 25.94 17.03 18.62
N ILE A 85 25.82 17.09 17.30
CA ILE A 85 26.58 18.01 16.46
C ILE A 85 25.69 19.17 16.03
N VAL A 86 26.24 20.38 16.06
CA VAL A 86 25.61 21.61 15.58
C VAL A 86 26.52 22.24 14.54
N ALA A 87 26.00 22.39 13.32
CA ALA A 87 26.64 23.16 12.26
C ALA A 87 26.24 24.63 12.35
N VAL A 88 27.22 25.52 12.20
CA VAL A 88 27.02 26.97 12.13
C VAL A 88 27.91 27.60 11.07
N SER A 89 27.45 28.67 10.42
CA SER A 89 28.26 29.41 9.45
C SER A 89 28.89 30.66 10.08
N GLY A 90 30.13 30.97 9.72
CA GLY A 90 30.81 32.19 10.14
C GLY A 90 31.05 32.29 11.65
N ASP A 91 30.91 33.49 12.21
CA ASP A 91 31.26 33.79 13.61
C ASP A 91 30.38 33.09 14.68
N GLY A 92 29.36 32.34 14.26
CA GLY A 92 28.45 31.61 15.15
C GLY A 92 29.14 30.55 16.01
N VAL A 93 30.31 30.05 15.61
CA VAL A 93 31.06 29.02 16.37
C VAL A 93 31.40 29.48 17.79
N GLY A 94 31.84 30.73 17.94
CA GLY A 94 32.20 31.30 19.24
C GLY A 94 30.98 31.43 20.16
N MET A 95 29.84 31.81 19.60
CA MET A 95 28.58 31.96 20.32
C MET A 95 28.12 30.61 20.88
N VAL A 96 28.08 29.56 20.06
CA VAL A 96 27.61 28.24 20.48
C VAL A 96 28.49 27.62 21.57
N LYS A 97 29.81 27.80 21.50
CA LYS A 97 30.75 27.32 22.53
C LYS A 97 30.52 27.97 23.91
N SER A 98 29.89 29.14 23.95
CA SER A 98 29.58 29.84 25.20
C SER A 98 28.22 29.45 25.82
N ILE A 99 27.39 28.69 25.09
CA ILE A 99 26.06 28.31 25.53
C ILE A 99 26.16 27.17 26.54
N GLN A 100 25.43 27.30 27.65
CA GLN A 100 25.22 26.19 28.57
C GLN A 100 24.07 25.33 28.07
N THR A 101 24.38 24.08 27.73
CA THR A 101 23.42 23.05 27.32
C THR A 101 23.29 21.97 28.39
N GLU A 102 22.21 21.19 28.37
CA GLU A 102 22.03 20.09 29.34
C GLU A 102 23.03 18.96 29.11
N ASN A 103 23.33 18.68 27.85
CA ASN A 103 24.38 17.77 27.42
C ASN A 103 25.37 18.50 26.50
N PRO A 104 26.66 18.13 26.49
CA PRO A 104 27.66 18.76 25.64
C PRO A 104 27.27 18.68 24.15
N ILE A 105 27.52 19.78 23.45
CA ILE A 105 27.35 19.87 22.00
C ILE A 105 28.71 20.06 21.32
N SER A 106 28.90 19.38 20.20
CA SER A 106 30.04 19.59 19.31
C SER A 106 29.63 20.58 18.22
N VAL A 107 30.51 21.54 17.93
CA VAL A 107 30.22 22.61 16.97
C VAL A 107 31.14 22.48 15.78
N VAL A 108 30.57 22.50 14.58
CA VAL A 108 31.31 22.49 13.32
C VAL A 108 30.98 23.71 12.49
N GLU A 109 32.00 24.27 11.84
CA GLU A 109 31.83 25.39 10.94
C GLU A 109 31.45 24.89 9.54
N VAL A 110 30.44 25.50 8.93
CA VAL A 110 29.94 25.13 7.61
C VAL A 110 29.81 26.34 6.68
N ARG A 111 29.79 26.07 5.36
CA ARG A 111 29.74 27.12 4.33
C ARG A 111 28.35 27.72 4.17
N TYR A 112 27.33 26.88 4.12
CA TYR A 112 25.94 27.30 3.93
C TYR A 112 25.16 27.23 5.23
N THR A 113 24.34 28.23 5.47
CA THR A 113 23.29 28.17 6.48
C THR A 113 22.18 27.22 6.05
N TYR A 114 21.44 26.70 7.02
CA TYR A 114 20.22 25.92 6.76
C TYR A 114 19.23 26.72 5.90
N LYS A 115 19.11 28.02 6.17
CA LYS A 115 18.24 28.95 5.45
C LYS A 115 18.64 29.10 3.97
N GLU A 116 19.93 29.20 3.67
CA GLU A 116 20.42 29.26 2.29
C GLU A 116 20.15 27.96 1.54
N LEU A 117 20.39 26.81 2.16
CA LEU A 117 20.08 25.49 1.58
C LEU A 117 18.57 25.34 1.34
N GLU A 118 17.73 25.81 2.26
CA GLU A 118 16.27 25.80 2.11
C GLU A 118 15.82 26.67 0.92
N VAL A 119 16.34 27.90 0.80
CA VAL A 119 16.05 28.78 -0.35
C VAL A 119 16.52 28.15 -1.65
N MET A 120 17.67 27.48 -1.65
CA MET A 120 18.16 26.74 -2.82
C MET A 120 17.23 25.58 -3.16
N ARG A 121 16.76 24.80 -2.17
CA ARG A 121 15.83 23.69 -2.33
C ARG A 121 14.54 24.12 -3.03
N GLU A 122 13.91 25.19 -2.55
CA GLU A 122 12.66 25.72 -3.13
C GLU A 122 12.87 26.16 -4.58
N LYS A 123 13.98 26.85 -4.88
CA LYS A 123 14.30 27.24 -6.27
C LYS A 123 14.51 26.04 -7.20
N ILE A 124 15.15 24.96 -6.72
CA ILE A 124 15.30 23.72 -7.49
C ILE A 124 13.93 23.10 -7.73
N TYR A 125 13.07 23.05 -6.70
CA TYR A 125 11.72 22.53 -6.81
C TYR A 125 10.91 23.29 -7.89
N ASP A 126 10.89 24.62 -7.81
CA ASP A 126 10.20 25.48 -8.77
C ASP A 126 10.70 25.30 -10.20
N LEU A 127 12.03 25.19 -10.39
CA LEU A 127 12.63 24.92 -11.69
C LEU A 127 12.07 23.62 -12.28
N PHE A 128 12.13 22.51 -11.55
CA PHE A 128 11.69 21.23 -12.11
C PHE A 128 10.17 21.11 -12.22
N GLN A 129 9.41 21.84 -11.40
CA GLN A 129 7.98 21.98 -11.60
C GLN A 129 7.66 22.73 -12.90
N SER A 130 8.40 23.80 -13.22
CA SER A 130 8.21 24.58 -14.45
C SER A 130 8.60 23.81 -15.73
N LEU A 131 9.51 22.84 -15.62
CA LEU A 131 9.93 21.98 -16.72
C LEU A 131 8.99 20.80 -16.97
N ALA A 132 8.11 20.48 -16.01
CA ALA A 132 7.16 19.38 -16.15
C ALA A 132 6.06 19.72 -17.15
N LEU A 133 5.89 18.89 -18.19
CA LEU A 133 4.76 19.02 -19.11
C LEU A 133 3.46 18.58 -18.41
N PRO A 134 2.30 19.17 -18.75
CA PRO A 134 1.01 18.74 -18.22
C PRO A 134 0.80 17.23 -18.40
N GLY A 135 0.51 16.53 -17.30
CA GLY A 135 0.30 15.08 -17.30
C GLY A 135 1.58 14.22 -17.32
N GLN A 136 2.77 14.83 -17.32
CA GLN A 136 4.03 14.11 -17.14
C GLN A 136 4.47 14.10 -15.67
N LEU A 137 5.18 13.04 -15.32
CA LEU A 137 5.69 12.84 -13.98
C LEU A 137 6.97 13.65 -13.79
N SER A 138 7.18 14.23 -12.60
CA SER A 138 8.40 14.96 -12.27
C SER A 138 9.64 14.09 -12.49
N VAL A 139 10.70 14.71 -13.01
CA VAL A 139 12.03 14.11 -13.18
C VAL A 139 12.78 14.04 -11.85
N VAL A 140 12.53 14.99 -10.95
CA VAL A 140 13.03 14.99 -9.57
C VAL A 140 12.00 14.34 -8.66
N ASN A 141 12.43 13.32 -7.94
CA ASN A 141 11.61 12.53 -7.02
C ASN A 141 11.65 13.08 -5.59
N SER A 142 12.78 13.65 -5.16
CA SER A 142 12.90 14.33 -3.86
C SER A 142 14.09 15.29 -3.83
N ILE A 143 14.03 16.30 -2.97
CA ILE A 143 15.16 17.16 -2.62
C ILE A 143 15.22 17.23 -1.10
N ALA A 144 16.34 16.79 -0.52
CA ALA A 144 16.52 16.77 0.94
C ALA A 144 17.70 17.64 1.34
N LEU A 145 17.65 18.24 2.53
CA LEU A 145 18.81 18.85 3.17
C LEU A 145 19.63 17.73 3.81
N ASP A 146 20.90 17.65 3.47
CA ASP A 146 21.89 16.81 4.13
C ASP A 146 22.71 17.71 5.06
N GLU A 147 22.22 17.86 6.28
CA GLU A 147 22.80 18.74 7.30
C GLU A 147 24.24 18.33 7.65
N GLN A 148 24.53 17.02 7.65
CA GLN A 148 25.87 16.49 7.95
C GLN A 148 26.89 16.86 6.87
N ASN A 149 26.50 16.82 5.60
CA ASN A 149 27.37 17.17 4.48
C ASN A 149 27.23 18.65 4.04
N ASN A 150 26.42 19.45 4.73
CA ASN A 150 26.10 20.85 4.42
C ASN A 150 25.70 21.07 2.94
N ALA A 151 24.82 20.21 2.43
CA ALA A 151 24.46 20.16 1.02
C ALA A 151 22.99 19.77 0.81
N LEU A 152 22.54 19.81 -0.44
CA LEU A 152 21.27 19.24 -0.88
C LEU A 152 21.48 17.88 -1.53
N ARG A 153 20.58 16.94 -1.28
CA ARG A 153 20.49 15.67 -2.03
C ARG A 153 19.29 15.71 -2.95
N VAL A 154 19.55 15.74 -4.26
CA VAL A 154 18.52 15.73 -5.32
C VAL A 154 18.43 14.31 -5.88
N ARG A 155 17.26 13.69 -5.73
CA ARG A 155 17.02 12.32 -6.18
C ARG A 155 16.17 12.28 -7.44
N GLY A 156 16.58 11.46 -8.40
CA GLY A 156 15.80 11.16 -9.59
C GLY A 156 15.90 9.69 -9.99
N ASN A 157 15.14 9.30 -11.00
CA ASN A 157 15.40 8.02 -11.65
C ASN A 157 16.75 8.05 -12.37
N GLU A 158 17.36 6.89 -12.55
CA GLU A 158 18.70 6.74 -13.13
C GLU A 158 18.81 7.37 -14.52
N GLU A 159 17.78 7.19 -15.36
CA GLU A 159 17.70 7.76 -16.70
C GLU A 159 17.61 9.29 -16.75
N ASN A 160 17.26 9.95 -15.64
CA ASN A 160 17.05 11.39 -15.57
C ASN A 160 18.20 12.15 -14.87
N LEU A 161 19.19 11.46 -14.31
CA LEU A 161 20.23 12.11 -13.48
C LEU A 161 21.07 13.12 -14.27
N ASP A 162 21.41 12.80 -15.52
CA ASP A 162 22.17 13.72 -16.39
C ASP A 162 21.34 14.95 -16.78
N PHE A 163 20.05 14.74 -17.08
CA PHE A 163 19.14 15.85 -17.35
C PHE A 163 19.03 16.79 -16.15
N ILE A 164 18.86 16.24 -14.94
CA ILE A 164 18.78 17.01 -13.70
C ILE A 164 20.06 17.85 -13.52
N ARG A 165 21.23 17.23 -13.67
CA ARG A 165 22.53 17.91 -13.56
C ARG A 165 22.64 19.10 -14.52
N ILE A 166 22.35 18.88 -15.80
CA ILE A 166 22.44 19.90 -16.85
C ILE A 166 21.48 21.07 -16.55
N GLN A 167 20.25 20.79 -16.08
CA GLN A 167 19.31 21.88 -15.75
C GLN A 167 19.77 22.68 -14.54
N LEU A 168 20.33 22.05 -13.52
CA LEU A 168 20.89 22.76 -12.36
C LEU A 168 22.06 23.67 -12.77
N GLU A 169 23.01 23.15 -13.55
CA GLU A 169 24.16 23.93 -14.05
C GLU A 169 23.71 25.10 -14.93
N LYS A 170 22.79 24.86 -15.88
CA LYS A 170 22.27 25.88 -16.79
C LYS A 170 21.55 27.01 -16.07
N ASN A 171 20.91 26.73 -14.94
CA ASN A 171 20.18 27.71 -14.15
C ASN A 171 21.03 28.33 -13.02
N GLY A 172 22.35 28.11 -13.02
CA GLY A 172 23.29 28.80 -12.14
C GLY A 172 23.26 28.34 -10.69
N PHE A 173 22.78 27.11 -10.42
CA PHE A 173 22.88 26.54 -9.08
C PHE A 173 24.33 26.20 -8.75
N ASP A 174 24.72 26.41 -7.49
CA ASP A 174 26.02 25.97 -6.99
C ASP A 174 26.01 24.44 -6.83
N THR A 175 26.46 23.73 -7.86
CA THR A 175 26.46 22.26 -7.88
C THR A 175 27.46 21.65 -6.87
N SER A 176 28.37 22.44 -6.29
CA SER A 176 29.20 21.95 -5.18
C SER A 176 28.40 21.72 -3.90
N ALA A 177 27.23 22.34 -3.78
CA ALA A 177 26.28 22.16 -2.68
C ALA A 177 25.19 21.12 -3.00
N ILE A 178 25.30 20.36 -4.10
CA ILE A 178 24.24 19.46 -4.56
C ILE A 178 24.80 18.08 -4.92
N PHE A 179 24.35 17.06 -4.19
CA PHE A 179 24.57 15.67 -4.51
C PHE A 179 23.37 15.11 -5.30
N ILE A 180 23.60 14.74 -6.55
CA ILE A 180 22.60 14.10 -7.40
C ILE A 180 22.75 12.59 -7.27
N GLU A 181 21.66 11.90 -6.93
CA GLU A 181 21.68 10.45 -6.73
C GLU A 181 20.43 9.75 -7.24
N LYS A 182 20.54 8.44 -7.42
CA LYS A 182 19.41 7.59 -7.74
C LYS A 182 18.48 7.49 -6.53
N GLY A 183 17.19 7.75 -6.74
CA GLY A 183 16.16 7.49 -5.74
C GLY A 183 14.79 7.35 -6.38
N GLY A 184 14.04 6.33 -5.96
CA GLY A 184 12.69 6.09 -6.46
C GLY A 184 11.68 7.10 -5.95
N ARG A 185 10.52 7.16 -6.60
CA ARG A 185 9.37 7.95 -6.15
C ARG A 185 8.84 7.41 -4.83
N ALA A 186 8.42 8.31 -3.96
CA ALA A 186 7.56 7.94 -2.85
C ALA A 186 6.28 7.30 -3.41
N LYS A 187 5.94 6.11 -2.94
CA LYS A 187 4.67 5.45 -3.24
C LYS A 187 3.75 5.69 -2.07
N LEU A 188 2.59 6.30 -2.33
CA LEU A 188 1.52 6.36 -1.34
C LEU A 188 0.93 4.94 -1.22
N PHE A 189 0.88 4.44 0.00
CA PHE A 189 0.28 3.15 0.29
C PHE A 189 -1.25 3.28 0.25
N GLY A 190 -1.91 2.50 -0.60
CA GLY A 190 -3.38 2.46 -0.63
C GLY A 190 -3.98 1.85 0.64
N GLN A 191 -5.23 2.21 0.92
CA GLN A 191 -6.03 1.64 2.01
C GLN A 191 -7.07 0.68 1.43
N LEU A 192 -7.17 -0.51 2.01
CA LEU A 192 -8.14 -1.53 1.63
C LEU A 192 -9.19 -1.69 2.71
N PHE A 193 -10.43 -1.38 2.34
CA PHE A 193 -11.65 -1.66 3.08
C PHE A 193 -12.47 -2.68 2.28
N GLY A 194 -13.39 -3.38 2.90
CA GLY A 194 -14.46 -4.00 2.13
C GLY A 194 -15.27 -2.91 1.41
N GLY A 195 -15.65 -3.16 0.15
CA GLY A 195 -16.24 -2.15 -0.72
C GLY A 195 -15.22 -1.35 -1.52
N THR A 196 -13.90 -1.46 -1.25
CA THR A 196 -12.88 -0.74 -2.03
C THR A 196 -12.90 -1.19 -3.49
N LYS A 197 -12.92 -0.21 -4.39
CA LYS A 197 -12.86 -0.44 -5.83
C LYS A 197 -11.50 -0.99 -6.26
N ILE A 198 -11.52 -2.17 -6.88
CA ILE A 198 -10.32 -2.86 -7.37
C ILE A 198 -10.45 -3.15 -8.87
N GLY A 199 -9.33 -3.45 -9.51
CA GLY A 199 -9.26 -3.91 -10.88
C GLY A 199 -8.47 -5.21 -10.96
N ALA A 200 -9.01 -6.21 -11.66
CA ALA A 200 -8.29 -7.43 -11.98
C ALA A 200 -7.64 -7.29 -13.37
N SER A 201 -6.38 -7.71 -13.51
CA SER A 201 -5.66 -7.67 -14.79
C SER A 201 -4.78 -8.90 -14.94
N GLN A 202 -4.42 -9.20 -16.19
CA GLN A 202 -3.60 -10.37 -16.54
C GLN A 202 -2.19 -10.26 -15.95
N ASP A 203 -1.65 -9.04 -15.96
CA ASP A 203 -0.29 -8.73 -15.53
C ASP A 203 -0.15 -7.22 -15.25
N ASP A 204 1.08 -6.80 -14.95
CA ASP A 204 1.42 -5.42 -14.66
C ASP A 204 1.44 -4.53 -15.91
N SER A 205 1.61 -5.09 -17.11
CA SER A 205 1.80 -4.34 -18.38
C SER A 205 0.50 -4.10 -19.16
N THR A 206 -0.54 -4.90 -18.94
CA THR A 206 -1.84 -4.77 -19.62
C THR A 206 -2.56 -3.51 -19.16
N PRO A 207 -2.90 -2.53 -20.01
CA PRO A 207 -3.49 -1.27 -19.54
C PRO A 207 -4.95 -1.44 -19.05
N THR A 208 -5.65 -2.46 -19.53
CA THR A 208 -7.05 -2.72 -19.18
C THR A 208 -7.19 -3.52 -17.89
N MET A 209 -8.30 -3.31 -17.21
CA MET A 209 -8.68 -4.05 -16.00
C MET A 209 -10.16 -4.37 -16.01
N PHE A 210 -10.51 -5.47 -15.35
CA PHE A 210 -11.88 -5.84 -15.03
C PHE A 210 -12.26 -5.28 -13.66
N LEU A 211 -13.30 -4.45 -13.62
CA LEU A 211 -13.76 -3.81 -12.39
C LEU A 211 -14.39 -4.85 -11.45
N CYS A 212 -13.89 -4.86 -10.22
CA CYS A 212 -14.46 -5.61 -9.12
C CYS A 212 -14.42 -4.79 -7.84
N THR A 213 -14.95 -5.38 -6.77
CA THR A 213 -14.99 -4.80 -5.44
C THR A 213 -14.26 -5.72 -4.46
N ASN A 214 -13.49 -5.13 -3.55
CA ASN A 214 -12.89 -5.84 -2.44
C ASN A 214 -13.97 -6.31 -1.46
N GLY A 215 -13.94 -7.56 -1.02
CA GLY A 215 -14.94 -8.12 -0.10
C GLY A 215 -14.55 -7.90 1.35
N PHE A 216 -13.79 -8.84 1.92
CA PHE A 216 -13.31 -8.76 3.29
C PHE A 216 -11.80 -8.91 3.34
N ASN A 217 -11.16 -8.12 4.20
CA ASN A 217 -9.77 -8.36 4.52
C ASN A 217 -9.64 -9.51 5.53
N ALA A 218 -8.60 -10.31 5.38
CA ALA A 218 -8.37 -11.50 6.18
C ALA A 218 -6.86 -11.73 6.37
N LEU A 219 -6.55 -12.61 7.32
CA LEU A 219 -5.22 -13.13 7.58
C LEU A 219 -5.21 -14.62 7.26
N ALA A 220 -4.46 -15.02 6.24
CA ALA A 220 -4.20 -16.41 5.89
C ALA A 220 -2.92 -16.89 6.59
N ASP A 221 -2.93 -18.13 7.07
CA ASP A 221 -1.81 -18.78 7.76
C ASP A 221 -1.24 -18.01 8.96
N GLY A 222 -2.01 -17.06 9.51
CA GLY A 222 -1.62 -16.22 10.65
C GLY A 222 -0.63 -15.10 10.35
N TYR A 223 -0.17 -14.93 9.11
CA TYR A 223 0.78 -13.87 8.75
C TYR A 223 0.53 -13.25 7.36
N LEU A 224 -0.11 -13.96 6.43
CA LEU A 224 -0.33 -13.47 5.09
C LEU A 224 -1.60 -12.62 5.04
N THR A 225 -1.43 -11.31 4.87
CA THR A 225 -2.55 -10.38 4.64
C THR A 225 -3.16 -10.62 3.27
N VAL A 226 -4.44 -10.97 3.23
CA VAL A 226 -5.20 -11.26 2.01
C VAL A 226 -6.50 -10.48 2.00
N SER A 227 -7.12 -10.34 0.85
CA SER A 227 -8.51 -9.90 0.76
C SER A 227 -9.32 -10.86 -0.11
N ILE A 228 -10.52 -11.19 0.36
CA ILE A 228 -11.46 -12.11 -0.28
C ILE A 228 -12.36 -11.31 -1.23
N THR A 229 -12.60 -11.83 -2.43
CA THR A 229 -13.45 -11.23 -3.47
C THR A 229 -14.06 -12.34 -4.34
N ALA A 230 -14.88 -11.98 -5.32
CA ALA A 230 -15.57 -12.96 -6.16
C ALA A 230 -14.58 -13.72 -7.05
N GLY A 231 -14.80 -15.03 -7.20
CA GLY A 231 -13.94 -15.92 -7.99
C GLY A 231 -13.88 -15.54 -9.47
N HIS A 232 -14.99 -15.05 -10.03
CA HIS A 232 -15.03 -14.59 -11.42
C HIS A 232 -14.20 -13.32 -11.67
N CYS A 233 -13.81 -12.58 -10.63
CA CYS A 233 -12.83 -11.48 -10.75
C CYS A 233 -11.44 -12.00 -11.13
N ASN A 234 -11.15 -13.28 -10.89
CA ASN A 234 -9.90 -13.92 -11.29
C ASN A 234 -10.03 -14.73 -12.59
N SER A 235 -11.24 -15.18 -12.96
CA SER A 235 -11.38 -16.27 -13.93
C SER A 235 -12.75 -16.29 -14.61
N LYS A 236 -12.75 -16.28 -15.96
CA LYS A 236 -13.21 -17.40 -16.82
C LYS A 236 -13.86 -16.99 -18.15
N HIS A 237 -14.03 -15.70 -18.48
CA HIS A 237 -14.44 -15.33 -19.86
C HIS A 237 -13.62 -14.34 -20.66
N PHE A 238 -12.65 -13.69 -20.04
CA PHE A 238 -11.65 -12.87 -20.72
C PHE A 238 -10.36 -13.08 -19.91
N PRO A 239 -9.18 -12.95 -20.54
CA PRO A 239 -7.98 -13.71 -20.18
C PRO A 239 -7.67 -13.72 -18.67
N THR A 240 -7.26 -14.89 -18.15
CA THR A 240 -7.04 -15.15 -16.72
C THR A 240 -6.36 -13.98 -16.02
N PHE A 241 -7.07 -13.35 -15.09
CA PHE A 241 -6.53 -12.22 -14.34
C PHE A 241 -5.73 -12.76 -13.17
N THR A 242 -4.44 -12.44 -13.13
CA THR A 242 -3.53 -12.96 -12.10
C THR A 242 -3.32 -11.97 -10.96
N THR A 243 -3.63 -10.69 -11.19
CA THR A 243 -3.22 -9.61 -10.30
C THR A 243 -4.35 -8.61 -10.03
N ALA A 244 -4.49 -8.20 -8.77
CA ALA A 244 -5.37 -7.15 -8.30
C ALA A 244 -4.62 -5.81 -8.18
N PHE A 245 -5.28 -4.74 -8.59
CA PHE A 245 -4.81 -3.35 -8.54
C PHE A 245 -5.87 -2.47 -7.89
N PHE A 246 -5.47 -1.35 -7.31
CA PHE A 246 -6.42 -0.26 -7.06
C PHE A 246 -6.96 0.24 -8.40
N ASN A 247 -8.24 0.57 -8.43
CA ASN A 247 -8.84 1.20 -9.61
C ASN A 247 -9.17 2.66 -9.30
N ASN A 248 -8.46 3.55 -9.98
CA ASN A 248 -8.55 5.00 -9.81
C ASN A 248 -9.53 5.65 -10.80
N GLY A 249 -10.21 4.85 -11.62
CA GLY A 249 -11.09 5.31 -12.69
C GLY A 249 -12.53 5.54 -12.27
N GLY A 250 -13.45 5.58 -13.23
CA GLY A 250 -14.90 5.63 -12.97
C GLY A 250 -15.49 4.26 -12.61
N THR A 251 -16.81 4.22 -12.44
CA THR A 251 -17.59 3.00 -12.15
C THR A 251 -18.25 2.41 -13.41
N ALA A 252 -18.31 3.17 -14.49
CA ALA A 252 -18.83 2.69 -15.77
C ALA A 252 -17.84 1.73 -16.46
N GLN A 253 -18.36 0.75 -17.18
CA GLN A 253 -17.54 -0.19 -17.95
C GLN A 253 -16.58 0.57 -18.89
N GLY A 254 -15.31 0.17 -18.90
CA GLY A 254 -14.27 0.82 -19.72
C GLY A 254 -13.70 2.13 -19.15
N THR A 255 -14.21 2.65 -18.03
CA THR A 255 -13.67 3.86 -17.38
C THR A 255 -12.65 3.57 -16.27
N SER A 256 -12.28 2.30 -16.08
CA SER A 256 -11.33 1.86 -15.07
C SER A 256 -9.92 2.35 -15.40
N ILE A 257 -9.21 2.89 -14.39
CA ILE A 257 -7.82 3.34 -14.51
C ILE A 257 -6.97 2.49 -13.59
N LYS A 258 -5.97 1.81 -14.17
CA LYS A 258 -5.03 0.96 -13.41
C LYS A 258 -4.20 1.81 -12.45
N GLY A 259 -4.44 1.59 -11.17
CA GLY A 259 -3.70 2.18 -10.06
C GLY A 259 -2.54 1.29 -9.61
N VAL A 260 -2.16 1.45 -8.35
CA VAL A 260 -1.06 0.68 -7.75
C VAL A 260 -1.45 -0.79 -7.62
N LYS A 261 -0.50 -1.69 -7.93
CA LYS A 261 -0.64 -3.13 -7.71
C LYS A 261 -0.85 -3.43 -6.23
N ILE A 262 -1.86 -4.24 -5.92
CA ILE A 262 -2.12 -4.75 -4.57
C ILE A 262 -1.41 -6.09 -4.40
N GLY A 263 -1.63 -7.02 -5.34
CA GLY A 263 -0.94 -8.30 -5.36
C GLY A 263 -1.67 -9.38 -6.16
N GLY A 264 -1.15 -10.61 -6.07
CA GLY A 264 -1.61 -11.74 -6.88
C GLY A 264 -2.83 -12.44 -6.29
N PHE A 265 -3.72 -12.92 -7.15
CA PHE A 265 -4.83 -13.78 -6.76
C PHE A 265 -4.36 -15.20 -6.41
N ILE A 266 -4.98 -15.80 -5.40
CA ILE A 266 -4.73 -17.15 -4.88
C ILE A 266 -6.06 -17.78 -4.41
N GLY A 267 -6.09 -19.10 -4.26
CA GLY A 267 -7.22 -19.81 -3.66
C GLY A 267 -8.55 -19.68 -4.42
N ASN A 268 -8.50 -19.63 -5.75
CA ASN A 268 -9.72 -19.48 -6.56
C ASN A 268 -10.50 -20.79 -6.68
N GLU A 269 -11.75 -20.79 -6.23
CA GLU A 269 -12.66 -21.95 -6.25
C GLU A 269 -13.75 -21.85 -7.34
N PHE A 270 -13.61 -20.89 -8.25
CA PHE A 270 -14.58 -20.66 -9.33
C PHE A 270 -14.64 -21.82 -10.35
N ALA A 271 -13.53 -22.52 -10.55
CA ALA A 271 -13.38 -23.57 -11.54
C ALA A 271 -13.67 -24.97 -10.99
N ALA A 272 -14.95 -25.24 -10.71
CA ALA A 272 -15.41 -26.62 -10.57
C ALA A 272 -15.31 -27.36 -11.93
N PRO A 273 -14.81 -28.61 -11.99
CA PRO A 273 -14.96 -29.48 -13.16
C PRO A 273 -16.43 -29.54 -13.64
N SER A 274 -16.64 -29.71 -14.94
CA SER A 274 -18.00 -29.81 -15.52
C SER A 274 -18.87 -30.81 -14.74
N GLY A 275 -20.03 -30.36 -14.25
CA GLY A 275 -20.96 -31.18 -13.46
C GLY A 275 -20.77 -31.12 -11.94
N THR A 276 -19.73 -30.45 -11.44
CA THR A 276 -19.55 -30.18 -10.00
C THR A 276 -20.02 -28.78 -9.62
N VAL A 277 -20.22 -28.55 -8.31
CA VAL A 277 -20.64 -27.25 -7.78
C VAL A 277 -19.39 -26.48 -7.38
N GLY A 278 -19.19 -25.29 -7.97
CA GLY A 278 -18.08 -24.39 -7.65
C GLY A 278 -18.47 -23.39 -6.57
N MET A 279 -17.51 -22.53 -6.21
CA MET A 279 -17.76 -21.36 -5.36
C MET A 279 -17.27 -20.10 -6.06
N ASP A 280 -18.10 -19.06 -6.06
CA ASP A 280 -17.70 -17.78 -6.63
C ASP A 280 -16.90 -16.95 -5.63
N ALA A 281 -15.75 -17.49 -5.24
CA ALA A 281 -14.84 -16.89 -4.27
C ALA A 281 -13.38 -17.13 -4.65
N THR A 282 -12.57 -16.11 -4.41
CA THR A 282 -11.11 -16.13 -4.49
C THR A 282 -10.56 -15.17 -3.45
N MET A 283 -9.25 -15.14 -3.27
CA MET A 283 -8.58 -14.11 -2.50
C MET A 283 -7.38 -13.56 -3.27
N PHE A 284 -6.88 -12.39 -2.90
CA PHE A 284 -5.60 -11.88 -3.40
C PHE A 284 -4.73 -11.46 -2.23
N ALA A 285 -3.43 -11.70 -2.36
CA ALA A 285 -2.46 -11.30 -1.35
C ALA A 285 -2.21 -9.79 -1.43
N ASN A 286 -2.10 -9.14 -0.28
CA ASN A 286 -1.47 -7.82 -0.17
C ASN A 286 0.04 -8.03 -0.11
N VAL A 287 0.65 -8.11 -1.29
CA VAL A 287 2.04 -8.54 -1.43
C VAL A 287 2.96 -7.54 -0.74
N ASN A 288 3.87 -8.06 0.10
CA ASN A 288 4.81 -7.28 0.93
C ASN A 288 4.16 -6.37 1.98
N GLY A 289 2.86 -6.57 2.31
CA GLY A 289 2.17 -5.76 3.32
C GLY A 289 2.17 -4.27 3.00
N THR A 290 2.32 -3.90 1.73
CA THR A 290 2.50 -2.49 1.33
C THR A 290 1.22 -1.69 1.50
N HIS A 291 0.06 -2.32 1.58
CA HIS A 291 -1.21 -1.61 1.76
C HIS A 291 -1.78 -1.82 3.15
N SER A 292 -2.41 -0.77 3.69
CA SER A 292 -3.10 -0.89 4.98
C SER A 292 -4.45 -1.55 4.75
N GLN A 293 -4.65 -2.74 5.32
CA GLN A 293 -5.94 -3.41 5.35
C GLN A 293 -6.66 -3.11 6.66
N TYR A 294 -7.94 -2.76 6.58
CA TYR A 294 -8.75 -2.46 7.75
C TYR A 294 -9.85 -3.51 7.95
N PRO A 295 -10.21 -3.87 9.20
CA PRO A 295 -11.36 -4.71 9.53
C PRO A 295 -12.69 -3.94 9.38
N GLN A 296 -12.87 -3.28 8.24
CA GLN A 296 -13.92 -2.29 8.00
C GLN A 296 -14.46 -2.37 6.57
N ILE A 297 -15.72 -1.97 6.39
CA ILE A 297 -16.44 -1.89 5.11
C ILE A 297 -16.90 -0.46 4.84
N LEU A 298 -16.94 -0.06 3.58
CA LEU A 298 -17.50 1.21 3.15
C LEU A 298 -19.03 1.14 3.20
N THR A 299 -19.67 2.07 3.91
CA THR A 299 -21.15 2.17 3.98
C THR A 299 -21.69 3.40 3.25
N SER A 300 -20.82 4.36 2.94
CA SER A 300 -21.02 5.46 2.01
C SER A 300 -19.68 6.17 1.94
N PRO A 301 -19.12 6.60 0.80
CA PRO A 301 -17.88 7.39 0.85
C PRO A 301 -18.11 8.70 1.62
N PRO A 302 -17.31 9.04 2.67
CA PRO A 302 -16.13 8.35 3.22
C PRO A 302 -16.39 7.51 4.51
N SER A 303 -17.64 7.32 4.92
CA SER A 303 -18.08 6.50 6.04
C SER A 303 -17.70 5.02 5.93
N VAL A 304 -17.24 4.47 7.05
CA VAL A 304 -16.92 3.04 7.22
C VAL A 304 -17.65 2.46 8.43
N ALA A 305 -17.88 1.15 8.41
CA ALA A 305 -18.35 0.37 9.55
C ALA A 305 -17.37 -0.75 9.87
N ASN A 306 -17.28 -1.14 11.15
CA ASN A 306 -16.48 -2.29 11.57
C ASN A 306 -17.11 -3.59 11.08
N VAL A 307 -16.28 -4.53 10.65
CA VAL A 307 -16.70 -5.90 10.35
C VAL A 307 -16.73 -6.70 11.64
N LEU A 308 -17.88 -7.30 11.93
CA LEU A 308 -18.03 -8.28 13.00
C LEU A 308 -17.80 -9.70 12.45
N PRO A 309 -17.53 -10.69 13.33
CA PRO A 309 -17.34 -12.08 12.94
C PRO A 309 -18.40 -12.64 12.00
N LEU A 310 -18.05 -13.73 11.32
CA LEU A 310 -18.98 -14.44 10.45
C LEU A 310 -20.24 -14.87 11.23
N ALA A 311 -21.41 -14.51 10.71
CA ALA A 311 -22.71 -14.94 11.26
C ALA A 311 -23.39 -15.96 10.35
N SER A 312 -24.42 -16.61 10.90
CA SER A 312 -25.31 -17.47 10.12
C SER A 312 -26.25 -16.64 9.26
N ILE A 313 -26.45 -17.06 8.02
CA ILE A 313 -27.44 -16.45 7.13
C ILE A 313 -28.84 -16.92 7.59
N VAL A 314 -29.77 -15.98 7.74
CA VAL A 314 -31.15 -16.26 8.18
C VAL A 314 -32.12 -15.66 7.17
N GLN A 315 -33.10 -16.42 6.68
CA GLN A 315 -34.12 -15.89 5.77
C GLN A 315 -34.98 -14.82 6.46
N ASN A 316 -35.49 -13.87 5.68
CA ASN A 316 -36.33 -12.76 6.14
C ASN A 316 -35.65 -11.77 7.11
N THR A 317 -34.32 -11.76 7.19
CA THR A 317 -33.57 -10.73 7.92
C THR A 317 -32.98 -9.69 6.96
N MET A 318 -32.70 -8.50 7.48
CA MET A 318 -32.03 -7.46 6.70
C MET A 318 -30.56 -7.82 6.46
N ASN A 319 -30.09 -7.56 5.25
CA ASN A 319 -28.68 -7.57 4.89
C ASN A 319 -28.34 -6.32 4.07
N CYS A 320 -27.06 -6.00 4.00
CA CYS A 320 -26.55 -4.92 3.17
C CYS A 320 -25.27 -5.36 2.46
N HIS A 321 -24.95 -4.72 1.34
CA HIS A 321 -23.68 -4.92 0.67
C HIS A 321 -23.07 -3.59 0.23
N SER A 322 -21.74 -3.59 0.05
CA SER A 322 -21.01 -2.47 -0.54
C SER A 322 -20.42 -2.88 -1.89
N GLY A 323 -20.77 -2.16 -2.94
CA GLY A 323 -20.22 -2.34 -4.28
C GLY A 323 -19.50 -1.10 -4.80
N ALA A 324 -18.51 -1.29 -5.68
CA ALA A 324 -17.78 -0.21 -6.33
C ALA A 324 -18.66 0.64 -7.27
N THR A 325 -19.75 0.08 -7.79
CA THR A 325 -20.63 0.72 -8.78
C THR A 325 -21.88 1.28 -8.11
N SER A 326 -22.59 0.47 -7.33
CA SER A 326 -23.86 0.88 -6.69
C SER A 326 -23.70 1.44 -5.29
N GLY A 327 -22.51 1.35 -4.68
CA GLY A 327 -22.28 1.81 -3.31
C GLY A 327 -22.92 0.88 -2.28
N TRP A 328 -23.46 1.46 -1.21
CA TRP A 328 -24.07 0.72 -0.10
C TRP A 328 -25.58 0.51 -0.32
N ASN A 329 -26.00 -0.74 -0.38
CA ASN A 329 -27.38 -1.11 -0.66
C ASN A 329 -27.87 -2.18 0.32
N CYS A 330 -29.10 -2.04 0.80
CA CYS A 330 -29.70 -2.96 1.76
C CYS A 330 -30.97 -3.59 1.20
N GLY A 331 -31.29 -4.78 1.71
CA GLY A 331 -32.47 -5.54 1.33
C GLY A 331 -32.79 -6.60 2.37
N VAL A 332 -33.62 -7.56 1.97
CA VAL A 332 -34.06 -8.68 2.80
C VAL A 332 -33.49 -9.97 2.23
N GLN A 333 -32.96 -10.81 3.11
CA GLN A 333 -32.54 -12.17 2.78
C GLN A 333 -33.73 -13.01 2.32
N LEU A 334 -33.71 -13.48 1.07
CA LEU A 334 -34.75 -14.33 0.50
C LEU A 334 -34.47 -15.81 0.72
N SER A 335 -33.28 -16.26 0.32
CA SER A 335 -32.87 -17.66 0.41
C SER A 335 -31.41 -17.78 0.83
N THR A 336 -31.09 -18.74 1.69
CA THR A 336 -29.72 -18.94 2.21
C THR A 336 -28.86 -19.83 1.30
N SER A 337 -29.50 -20.59 0.41
CA SER A 337 -28.83 -21.53 -0.50
C SER A 337 -29.75 -21.88 -1.67
N VAL A 338 -29.45 -21.32 -2.82
CA VAL A 338 -30.10 -21.58 -4.10
C VAL A 338 -29.08 -22.10 -5.08
N LEU A 339 -29.42 -23.22 -5.71
CA LEU A 339 -28.62 -23.77 -6.79
C LEU A 339 -28.86 -22.95 -8.06
N ARG A 340 -27.81 -22.26 -8.54
CA ARG A 340 -27.85 -21.45 -9.76
C ARG A 340 -26.90 -22.01 -10.81
N ASN A 341 -27.36 -22.01 -12.07
CA ASN A 341 -26.53 -22.21 -13.24
C ASN A 341 -26.17 -20.84 -13.80
N ILE A 342 -24.88 -20.52 -13.91
CA ILE A 342 -24.46 -19.32 -14.63
C ILE A 342 -24.19 -19.73 -16.08
N ASN A 343 -25.20 -19.54 -16.93
CA ASN A 343 -25.23 -20.04 -18.31
C ASN A 343 -24.26 -19.30 -19.24
N ASP A 344 -23.82 -18.12 -18.85
CA ASP A 344 -22.81 -17.36 -19.59
C ASP A 344 -21.43 -18.02 -19.50
N LEU A 345 -21.23 -19.00 -18.60
CA LEU A 345 -20.01 -19.78 -18.48
C LEU A 345 -20.02 -21.02 -19.39
N LYS A 346 -18.91 -21.25 -20.12
CA LYS A 346 -18.66 -22.51 -20.87
C LYS A 346 -17.44 -23.26 -20.31
N PRO A 347 -17.59 -24.48 -19.72
CA PRO A 347 -18.86 -25.17 -19.43
C PRO A 347 -19.65 -24.48 -18.31
N THR A 348 -20.97 -24.69 -18.30
CA THR A 348 -21.88 -24.16 -17.25
C THR A 348 -21.43 -24.65 -15.88
N VAL A 349 -21.28 -23.72 -14.95
CA VAL A 349 -20.90 -24.01 -13.56
C VAL A 349 -22.14 -23.81 -12.68
N LYS A 350 -22.30 -24.72 -11.71
CA LYS A 350 -23.33 -24.66 -10.67
C LYS A 350 -22.76 -24.00 -9.43
N PHE A 351 -23.53 -23.14 -8.78
CA PHE A 351 -23.17 -22.52 -7.51
C PHE A 351 -24.32 -22.64 -6.51
N TYR A 352 -24.00 -22.80 -5.22
CA TYR A 352 -24.95 -22.54 -4.14
C TYR A 352 -24.76 -21.11 -3.67
N LEU A 353 -25.75 -20.26 -3.97
CA LEU A 353 -25.72 -18.83 -3.69
C LEU A 353 -26.86 -18.45 -2.73
N ALA A 354 -26.66 -17.41 -1.96
CA ALA A 354 -27.72 -16.79 -1.19
C ALA A 354 -28.35 -15.64 -1.98
N GLU A 355 -29.62 -15.36 -1.70
CA GLU A 355 -30.43 -14.37 -2.42
C GLU A 355 -30.87 -13.23 -1.50
N SER A 356 -30.81 -12.00 -2.01
CA SER A 356 -31.26 -10.79 -1.32
C SER A 356 -32.07 -9.89 -2.23
N THR A 357 -33.00 -9.11 -1.67
CA THR A 357 -33.68 -8.02 -2.38
C THR A 357 -32.84 -6.75 -2.54
N ALA A 358 -31.61 -6.71 -2.02
CA ALA A 358 -30.73 -5.55 -2.16
C ALA A 358 -30.41 -5.36 -3.65
N CYS A 359 -30.50 -4.15 -4.19
CA CYS A 359 -30.13 -3.91 -5.59
C CYS A 359 -28.62 -3.96 -5.78
N GLY A 360 -28.16 -4.16 -7.00
CA GLY A 360 -26.75 -4.00 -7.36
C GLY A 360 -26.53 -3.96 -8.86
N ALA A 361 -25.26 -3.82 -9.25
CA ALA A 361 -24.84 -3.57 -10.63
C ALA A 361 -23.51 -4.28 -10.97
N GLN A 362 -23.21 -4.35 -12.27
CA GLN A 362 -21.89 -4.81 -12.73
C GLN A 362 -20.76 -4.00 -12.08
N GLY A 363 -19.73 -4.70 -11.59
CA GLY A 363 -18.60 -4.10 -10.87
C GLY A 363 -18.70 -4.19 -9.34
N ASP A 364 -19.91 -4.42 -8.80
CA ASP A 364 -20.10 -4.69 -7.37
C ASP A 364 -19.60 -6.09 -6.96
N SER A 365 -19.37 -6.95 -7.96
CA SER A 365 -18.77 -8.28 -7.82
C SER A 365 -17.61 -8.31 -6.83
N GLY A 366 -17.75 -9.17 -5.83
CA GLY A 366 -16.78 -9.37 -4.77
C GLY A 366 -16.96 -8.49 -3.54
N GLY A 367 -17.85 -7.49 -3.58
CA GLY A 367 -18.14 -6.60 -2.45
C GLY A 367 -18.66 -7.34 -1.21
N PRO A 368 -18.43 -6.80 0.01
CA PRO A 368 -18.88 -7.45 1.24
C PRO A 368 -20.40 -7.44 1.33
N VAL A 369 -20.97 -8.56 1.78
CA VAL A 369 -22.36 -8.67 2.22
C VAL A 369 -22.37 -8.95 3.72
N VAL A 370 -23.10 -8.13 4.47
CA VAL A 370 -23.19 -8.20 5.93
C VAL A 370 -24.65 -8.17 6.40
N ASP A 371 -24.88 -8.60 7.63
CA ASP A 371 -26.17 -8.37 8.29
C ASP A 371 -26.35 -6.91 8.74
N TYR A 372 -27.50 -6.57 9.29
CA TYR A 372 -27.81 -5.21 9.78
C TYR A 372 -26.90 -4.71 10.92
N THR A 373 -26.12 -5.60 11.54
CA THR A 373 -25.14 -5.29 12.60
C THR A 373 -23.69 -5.37 12.13
N ASN A 374 -23.47 -5.59 10.83
CA ASN A 374 -22.17 -5.74 10.18
C ASN A 374 -21.45 -7.07 10.43
N HIS A 375 -22.14 -8.14 10.84
CA HIS A 375 -21.53 -9.48 10.78
C HIS A 375 -21.37 -9.91 9.32
N ALA A 376 -20.20 -10.46 8.99
CA ALA A 376 -19.94 -10.98 7.65
C ALA A 376 -20.91 -12.12 7.30
N LEU A 377 -21.48 -12.08 6.09
CA LEU A 377 -22.36 -13.12 5.55
C LEU A 377 -21.79 -13.76 4.28
N GLY A 378 -21.27 -12.93 3.36
CA GLY A 378 -20.94 -13.38 2.01
C GLY A 378 -20.29 -12.32 1.15
N ILE A 379 -19.93 -12.68 -0.07
CA ILE A 379 -19.40 -11.76 -1.08
C ILE A 379 -20.35 -11.67 -2.27
N TYR A 380 -20.58 -10.45 -2.74
CA TYR A 380 -21.53 -10.16 -3.81
C TYR A 380 -21.11 -10.84 -5.12
N VAL A 381 -22.07 -11.44 -5.84
CA VAL A 381 -21.81 -12.16 -7.09
C VAL A 381 -22.43 -11.44 -8.28
N GLY A 382 -23.70 -11.07 -8.20
CA GLY A 382 -24.42 -10.47 -9.32
C GLY A 382 -25.92 -10.33 -9.05
N VAL A 383 -26.68 -10.09 -10.11
CA VAL A 383 -28.14 -9.93 -10.08
C VAL A 383 -28.81 -10.95 -10.99
N ASP A 384 -30.01 -11.37 -10.63
CA ASP A 384 -30.91 -12.13 -11.51
C ASP A 384 -31.88 -11.16 -12.22
N GLY A 385 -31.81 -11.10 -13.55
CA GLY A 385 -32.66 -10.23 -14.37
C GLY A 385 -31.99 -9.77 -15.68
N PRO A 386 -32.75 -9.14 -16.59
CA PRO A 386 -32.26 -8.71 -17.92
C PRO A 386 -31.43 -7.41 -17.90
N ALA A 387 -31.18 -6.82 -16.74
CA ALA A 387 -30.52 -5.52 -16.61
C ALA A 387 -29.19 -5.65 -15.84
N ASP A 388 -28.14 -5.02 -16.38
CA ASP A 388 -26.80 -4.94 -15.76
C ASP A 388 -26.77 -4.06 -14.49
N ASN A 389 -27.90 -3.44 -14.17
CA ASN A 389 -28.16 -2.67 -12.97
C ASN A 389 -29.62 -2.87 -12.57
N THR A 390 -29.84 -3.22 -11.30
CA THR A 390 -31.18 -3.40 -10.74
C THR A 390 -31.58 -2.32 -9.74
N CYS A 391 -30.70 -1.34 -9.50
CA CYS A 391 -31.02 -0.17 -8.72
C CYS A 391 -31.88 0.77 -9.58
N GLY A 392 -33.20 0.72 -9.37
CA GLY A 392 -34.15 1.67 -9.97
C GLY A 392 -33.94 3.11 -9.49
N GLU A 393 -34.78 4.04 -9.93
CA GLU A 393 -34.68 5.48 -9.59
C GLU A 393 -34.85 5.80 -8.09
N VAL A 394 -35.25 4.81 -7.27
CA VAL A 394 -35.44 4.94 -5.82
C VAL A 394 -34.37 4.15 -5.08
N ILE A 395 -33.66 4.82 -4.18
CA ILE A 395 -32.76 4.21 -3.19
C ILE A 395 -33.57 3.16 -2.39
N GLY A 396 -33.20 1.89 -2.50
CA GLY A 396 -33.92 0.79 -1.85
C GLY A 396 -34.93 0.02 -2.72
N GLY A 397 -34.93 0.21 -4.05
CA GLY A 397 -35.61 -0.69 -4.99
C GLY A 397 -37.06 -0.31 -5.28
N GLY A 398 -37.26 0.56 -6.27
CA GLY A 398 -38.57 0.82 -6.87
C GLY A 398 -38.77 0.02 -8.15
N GLY A 399 -39.58 -1.03 -8.08
CA GLY A 399 -39.95 -1.93 -9.19
C GLY A 399 -39.35 -3.34 -9.01
N SER A 400 -40.21 -4.36 -8.93
CA SER A 400 -39.91 -5.80 -8.72
C SER A 400 -38.60 -6.08 -7.97
N ALA A 401 -38.69 -6.32 -6.66
CA ALA A 401 -37.53 -6.53 -5.76
C ALA A 401 -36.39 -7.31 -6.45
N PRO A 402 -35.21 -6.69 -6.63
CA PRO A 402 -34.16 -7.31 -7.43
C PRO A 402 -33.58 -8.50 -6.68
N ASN A 403 -33.39 -9.62 -7.38
CA ASN A 403 -32.82 -10.83 -6.78
C ASN A 403 -31.30 -10.79 -6.92
N SER A 404 -30.62 -10.08 -6.01
CA SER A 404 -29.17 -10.13 -5.93
C SER A 404 -28.69 -11.45 -5.36
N LEU A 405 -27.59 -11.93 -5.92
CA LEU A 405 -26.94 -13.17 -5.56
C LEU A 405 -25.61 -12.86 -4.88
N TYR A 406 -25.30 -13.61 -3.83
CA TYR A 406 -24.00 -13.55 -3.18
C TYR A 406 -23.54 -14.95 -2.76
N GLN A 407 -22.22 -15.15 -2.75
CA GLN A 407 -21.59 -16.39 -2.31
C GLN A 407 -21.49 -16.36 -0.77
N PRO A 408 -22.16 -17.28 -0.05
CA PRO A 408 -21.97 -17.43 1.39
C PRO A 408 -20.48 -17.62 1.70
N LEU A 409 -19.99 -16.92 2.73
CA LEU A 409 -18.56 -16.91 3.05
C LEU A 409 -18.15 -18.13 3.89
N ALA A 410 -19.07 -18.70 4.68
CA ALA A 410 -18.79 -19.82 5.57
C ALA A 410 -18.18 -21.04 4.86
N PRO A 411 -18.72 -21.52 3.71
CA PRO A 411 -18.14 -22.66 3.00
C PRO A 411 -16.72 -22.38 2.48
N TYR A 412 -16.45 -21.15 2.03
CA TYR A 412 -15.13 -20.76 1.54
C TYR A 412 -14.09 -20.75 2.67
N LEU A 413 -14.43 -20.14 3.82
CA LEU A 413 -13.55 -20.15 5.00
C LEU A 413 -13.36 -21.57 5.58
N ALA A 414 -14.34 -22.47 5.40
CA ALA A 414 -14.19 -23.87 5.78
C ALA A 414 -13.19 -24.64 4.90
N LEU A 415 -13.01 -24.27 3.63
CA LEU A 415 -11.92 -24.81 2.80
C LEU A 415 -10.56 -24.24 3.20
N TYR A 416 -10.52 -22.94 3.49
CA TYR A 416 -9.31 -22.21 3.88
C TYR A 416 -9.27 -22.01 5.40
N THR A 417 -9.20 -23.11 6.16
CA THR A 417 -9.34 -23.09 7.63
C THR A 417 -8.31 -22.23 8.39
N GLN A 418 -7.18 -21.91 7.76
CA GLN A 418 -6.16 -21.02 8.31
C GLN A 418 -6.41 -19.53 7.99
N THR A 419 -7.44 -19.23 7.21
CA THR A 419 -7.85 -17.87 6.86
C THR A 419 -8.88 -17.36 7.85
N LYS A 420 -8.57 -16.25 8.51
CA LYS A 420 -9.45 -15.58 9.48
C LYS A 420 -9.78 -14.17 9.01
N LEU A 421 -11.05 -13.80 9.04
CA LEU A 421 -11.44 -12.42 8.77
C LEU A 421 -10.78 -11.46 9.75
N LEU A 422 -10.39 -10.29 9.24
CA LEU A 422 -10.06 -9.18 10.11
C LEU A 422 -11.38 -8.59 10.62
N THR A 423 -11.58 -8.64 11.93
CA THR A 423 -12.79 -8.16 12.61
C THR A 423 -12.40 -7.31 13.80
N ASN A 424 -13.28 -6.39 14.21
CA ASN A 424 -13.12 -5.54 15.39
C ASN A 424 -14.05 -5.94 16.53
#